data_AF-A0A1W1HX54-F1
#
_entry.id   AF-A0A1W1HX54-F1
#
_cell.length_a   1.000
_cell.length_b   1.000
_cell.length_c   1.000
_cell.angle_alpha   90.00
_cell.angle_beta   90.00
_cell.angle_gamma   90.00
#
_symmetry.space_group_name_H-M   'P 1'
#
loop_
_entity.id
_entity.type
_entity.pdbx_description
1 polymer ?
#
loop_
_entity_poly.entity_id
_entity_poly.type
_entity_poly.pdbx_seq_one_letter_code
_entity_poly.pdbx_strand_id
1 'polypeptide(L)'
;MSAFSAAWTRRSGRAISRFRTSLQNLAAAHAPSGISNLIDHVTQQAASARPGADLWSGIAADCRRDLSGLSVHKGTLAQAVEWETLKLQTRLRSTNGYHPDSVPLFRNRHVHIGTLIQLWRRLAFDTETWLAEQGHETLLDIGPWGGFNFVVDDDGYTRMPFARLTLAVGSLPGTPLDDAGGPFFQHLLPCYRAELQAAGVHFPDQWQWQFPKRDQTGRLAELSGTHYLPEHTYDRRTFIKVRLSRSCETAEEITLQDLLPLLERLHFTTDWDLYREQTQPVDARFDLQDFLSLNHVVEGLYQRTAKEERLLNEIKDAYRGAVRSPQVLYKYLDTVIRSGWVENLYWAMAEAALGVKRYQRAVSFDREVCPHIPPRLLIPVRRHLQRYHAGLSAVAPAPTEVTA
;
A
#
# COMPACT_ATOMS: atom_id res chain seq x y z
N MET A 1 -7.07 18.55 28.39
CA MET A 1 -6.58 17.79 27.22
C MET A 1 -7.46 18.11 26.03
N SER A 2 -6.90 18.33 24.83
CA SER A 2 -7.71 18.57 23.63
C SER A 2 -8.48 17.30 23.20
N ALA A 3 -9.59 17.45 22.47
CA ALA A 3 -10.36 16.31 21.95
C ALA A 3 -9.50 15.36 21.10
N PHE A 4 -8.58 15.93 20.31
CA PHE A 4 -7.58 15.18 19.54
C PHE A 4 -6.66 14.32 20.44
N SER A 5 -6.16 14.88 21.55
CA SER A 5 -5.32 14.16 22.50
C SER A 5 -6.04 12.97 23.13
N ALA A 6 -7.34 13.09 23.42
CA ALA A 6 -8.15 11.99 23.94
C ALA A 6 -8.40 10.90 22.89
N ALA A 7 -8.76 11.28 21.65
CA ALA A 7 -8.95 10.33 20.54
C ALA A 7 -7.67 9.55 20.22
N TRP A 8 -6.54 10.26 20.17
CA TRP A 8 -5.22 9.66 19.97
C TRP A 8 -4.86 8.66 21.08
N THR A 9 -5.13 9.01 22.34
CA THR A 9 -4.88 8.11 23.49
C THR A 9 -5.70 6.83 23.36
N ARG A 10 -7.00 6.93 23.03
CA ARG A 10 -7.87 5.76 22.81
C ARG A 10 -7.34 4.88 21.68
N ARG A 11 -6.99 5.48 20.55
CA ARG A 11 -6.44 4.75 19.39
C ARG A 11 -5.13 4.04 19.73
N SER A 12 -4.23 4.72 20.43
CA SER A 12 -2.95 4.14 20.88
C SER A 12 -3.17 2.95 21.81
N GLY A 13 -4.12 3.06 22.75
CA GLY A 13 -4.52 1.95 23.61
C GLY A 13 -5.03 0.73 22.83
N ARG A 14 -5.89 0.94 21.81
CA ARG A 14 -6.33 -0.15 20.91
C ARG A 14 -5.18 -0.78 20.14
N ALA A 15 -4.27 0.04 19.61
CA ALA A 15 -3.10 -0.46 18.86
C ALA A 15 -2.19 -1.34 19.73
N ILE A 16 -1.93 -0.91 20.97
CA ILE A 16 -1.15 -1.67 21.96
C ILE A 16 -1.86 -2.96 22.35
N SER A 17 -3.18 -2.90 22.61
CA SER A 17 -4.01 -4.07 22.94
C SER A 17 -3.98 -5.11 21.81
N ARG A 18 -4.13 -4.65 20.56
CA ARG A 18 -4.05 -5.52 19.38
C ARG A 18 -2.67 -6.18 19.25
N PHE A 19 -1.60 -5.41 19.41
CA PHE A 19 -0.23 -5.95 19.39
C PHE A 19 -0.02 -7.04 20.43
N ARG A 20 -0.43 -6.78 21.68
CA ARG A 20 -0.35 -7.76 22.77
C ARG A 20 -1.12 -9.04 22.41
N THR A 21 -2.35 -8.90 21.93
CA THR A 21 -3.19 -10.03 21.53
C THR A 21 -2.54 -10.84 20.40
N SER A 22 -2.02 -10.18 19.36
CA SER A 22 -1.32 -10.84 18.25
C SER A 22 -0.12 -11.67 18.76
N LEU A 23 0.73 -11.07 19.61
CA LEU A 23 1.91 -11.76 20.13
C LEU A 23 1.56 -12.87 21.13
N GLN A 24 0.51 -12.72 21.94
CA GLN A 24 0.00 -13.78 22.82
C GLN A 24 -0.51 -14.97 22.02
N ASN A 25 -1.18 -14.74 20.89
CA ASN A 25 -1.62 -15.82 20.00
C ASN A 25 -0.43 -16.55 19.37
N LEU A 26 0.59 -15.81 18.92
CA LEU A 26 1.84 -16.41 18.42
C LEU A 26 2.57 -17.20 19.52
N ALA A 27 2.59 -16.69 20.75
CA ALA A 27 3.14 -17.35 21.91
C ALA A 27 2.43 -18.69 22.19
N ALA A 28 1.11 -18.67 22.23
CA ALA A 28 0.30 -19.86 22.48
C ALA A 28 0.50 -20.92 21.38
N ALA A 29 0.64 -20.50 20.12
CA ALA A 29 0.81 -21.41 18.99
C ALA A 29 2.19 -22.10 18.94
N HIS A 30 3.24 -21.44 19.44
CA HIS A 30 4.63 -21.91 19.27
C HIS A 30 5.38 -22.19 20.59
N ALA A 31 4.74 -21.95 21.74
CA ALA A 31 5.29 -22.10 23.09
C ALA A 31 6.72 -21.54 23.31
N PRO A 32 7.07 -20.33 22.82
CA PRO A 32 8.41 -19.79 22.99
C PRO A 32 8.60 -19.30 24.44
N SER A 33 9.67 -19.75 25.09
CA SER A 33 10.09 -19.22 26.39
C SER A 33 10.48 -17.74 26.25
N GLY A 34 9.92 -16.85 27.10
CA GLY A 34 10.36 -15.46 27.21
C GLY A 34 9.61 -14.42 26.36
N ILE A 35 8.67 -14.83 25.48
CA ILE A 35 7.91 -13.88 24.66
C ILE A 35 7.03 -12.94 25.49
N SER A 36 6.56 -13.35 26.68
CA SER A 36 5.79 -12.50 27.59
C SER A 36 6.59 -11.27 28.05
N ASN A 37 7.85 -11.45 28.44
CA ASN A 37 8.72 -10.35 28.84
C ASN A 37 8.95 -9.37 27.67
N LEU A 38 9.08 -9.90 26.45
CA LEU A 38 9.19 -9.09 25.25
C LEU A 38 7.91 -8.27 24.98
N ILE A 39 6.74 -8.90 25.10
CA ILE A 39 5.45 -8.25 24.94
C ILE A 39 5.34 -7.06 25.90
N ASP A 40 5.69 -7.28 27.17
CA ASP A 40 5.64 -6.25 28.20
C ASP A 40 6.63 -5.11 27.92
N HIS A 41 7.87 -5.45 27.53
CA HIS A 41 8.89 -4.46 27.20
C HIS A 41 8.45 -3.54 26.04
N VAL A 42 8.03 -4.13 24.91
CA VAL A 42 7.58 -3.35 23.73
C VAL A 42 6.33 -2.54 24.08
N THR A 43 5.41 -3.09 24.85
CA THR A 43 4.19 -2.38 25.27
C THR A 43 4.52 -1.16 26.15
N GLN A 44 5.44 -1.32 27.12
CA GLN A 44 5.90 -0.22 27.98
C GLN A 44 6.61 0.87 27.19
N GLN A 45 7.50 0.48 26.27
CA GLN A 45 8.13 1.41 25.34
C GLN A 45 7.10 2.14 24.49
N ALA A 46 6.16 1.42 23.88
CA ALA A 46 5.09 1.99 23.06
C ALA A 46 4.22 3.01 23.82
N ALA A 47 3.92 2.75 25.09
CA ALA A 47 3.10 3.64 25.92
C ALA A 47 3.82 4.95 26.31
N SER A 48 5.15 4.96 26.33
CA SER A 48 5.98 6.09 26.77
C SER A 48 6.79 6.74 25.63
N ALA A 49 6.83 6.11 24.46
CA ALA A 49 7.62 6.54 23.33
C ALA A 49 7.10 7.83 22.71
N ARG A 50 8.04 8.64 22.20
CA ARG A 50 7.70 9.76 21.32
C ARG A 50 7.17 9.24 19.97
N PRO A 51 6.26 9.97 19.30
CA PRO A 51 5.82 9.60 17.96
C PRO A 51 7.01 9.35 17.02
N GLY A 52 6.99 8.20 16.33
CA GLY A 52 8.04 7.83 15.38
C GLY A 52 9.24 7.08 15.97
N ALA A 53 9.27 6.80 17.28
CA ALA A 53 10.30 5.95 17.88
C ALA A 53 10.41 4.57 17.19
N ASP A 54 11.62 4.04 17.06
CA ASP A 54 11.88 2.69 16.57
C ASP A 54 11.74 1.67 17.70
N LEU A 55 10.61 0.97 17.71
CA LEU A 55 10.29 -0.03 18.74
C LEU A 55 11.02 -1.37 18.53
N TRP A 56 11.57 -1.61 17.34
CA TRP A 56 12.23 -2.87 17.01
C TRP A 56 13.70 -2.88 17.44
N SER A 57 14.40 -1.75 17.25
CA SER A 57 15.84 -1.65 17.49
C SER A 57 16.28 -2.17 18.86
N GLY A 58 15.50 -1.90 19.92
CA GLY A 58 15.80 -2.31 21.29
C GLY A 58 15.62 -3.80 21.60
N ILE A 59 14.88 -4.54 20.78
CA ILE A 59 14.57 -5.96 21.00
C ILE A 59 15.11 -6.89 19.89
N ALA A 60 15.62 -6.32 18.79
CA ALA A 60 15.95 -7.07 17.60
C ALA A 60 17.00 -8.18 17.82
N ALA A 61 18.01 -7.92 18.64
CA ALA A 61 19.08 -8.89 18.91
C ALA A 61 18.55 -10.11 19.66
N ASP A 62 17.80 -9.89 20.73
CA ASP A 62 17.21 -10.96 21.54
C ASP A 62 16.18 -11.75 20.74
N CYS A 63 15.28 -11.06 20.02
CA CYS A 63 14.34 -11.70 19.08
C CYS A 63 15.03 -12.64 18.09
N ARG A 64 16.10 -12.16 17.45
CA ARG A 64 16.79 -12.96 16.42
C ARG A 64 17.50 -14.15 17.04
N ARG A 65 18.12 -13.99 18.21
CA ARG A 65 18.78 -15.08 18.92
C ARG A 65 17.78 -16.15 19.33
N ASP A 66 16.67 -15.76 19.94
CA ASP A 66 15.79 -16.67 20.66
C ASP A 66 14.66 -17.23 19.77
N LEU A 67 14.26 -16.51 18.71
CA LEU A 67 13.05 -16.82 17.92
C LEU A 67 13.31 -17.16 16.45
N SER A 68 14.55 -17.00 15.93
CA SER A 68 14.81 -17.30 14.51
C SER A 68 14.79 -18.79 14.17
N GLY A 69 15.00 -19.67 15.16
CA GLY A 69 14.94 -21.12 14.98
C GLY A 69 13.51 -21.68 14.86
N LEU A 70 12.49 -20.87 15.19
CA LEU A 70 11.09 -21.29 15.18
C LEU A 70 10.45 -20.89 13.85
N SER A 71 10.01 -21.88 13.08
CA SER A 71 9.34 -21.66 11.80
C SER A 71 7.88 -21.25 12.02
N VAL A 72 7.46 -20.17 11.38
CA VAL A 72 6.10 -19.63 11.43
C VAL A 72 5.67 -19.28 10.01
N HIS A 73 4.64 -19.98 9.52
CA HIS A 73 4.24 -19.92 8.11
C HIS A 73 5.46 -20.12 7.18
N LYS A 74 5.70 -19.20 6.26
CA LYS A 74 6.82 -19.20 5.29
C LYS A 74 8.02 -18.37 5.77
N GLY A 75 8.15 -18.15 7.08
CA GLY A 75 9.21 -17.36 7.71
C GLY A 75 9.54 -17.84 9.12
N THR A 76 10.09 -16.95 9.94
CA THR A 76 10.45 -17.24 11.33
C THR A 76 9.58 -16.46 12.33
N LEU A 77 9.52 -16.94 13.57
CA LEU A 77 8.81 -16.22 14.63
C LEU A 77 9.42 -14.84 14.89
N ALA A 78 10.74 -14.69 14.78
CA ALA A 78 11.40 -13.38 14.88
C ALA A 78 10.87 -12.38 13.83
N GLN A 79 10.63 -12.84 12.59
CA GLN A 79 10.07 -11.99 11.53
C GLN A 79 8.60 -11.65 11.79
N ALA A 80 7.81 -12.58 12.34
CA ALA A 80 6.44 -12.29 12.74
C ALA A 80 6.39 -11.21 13.85
N VAL A 81 7.25 -11.31 14.85
CA VAL A 81 7.38 -10.29 15.92
C VAL A 81 7.82 -8.94 15.36
N GLU A 82 8.79 -8.92 14.44
CA GLU A 82 9.25 -7.71 13.76
C GLU A 82 8.10 -7.04 12.99
N TRP A 83 7.27 -7.83 12.31
CA TRP A 83 6.11 -7.33 11.57
C TRP A 83 5.03 -6.73 12.47
N GLU A 84 4.64 -7.43 13.55
CA GLU A 84 3.67 -6.90 14.52
C GLU A 84 4.20 -5.62 15.19
N THR A 85 5.49 -5.57 15.52
CA THR A 85 6.15 -4.37 16.07
C THR A 85 6.12 -3.22 15.08
N LEU A 86 6.39 -3.47 13.79
CA LEU A 86 6.35 -2.45 12.75
C LEU A 86 4.93 -1.92 12.52
N LYS A 87 3.90 -2.79 12.56
CA LYS A 87 2.48 -2.37 12.52
C LYS A 87 2.16 -1.44 13.69
N LEU A 88 2.54 -1.83 14.92
CA LEU A 88 2.37 -1.01 16.12
C LEU A 88 3.05 0.36 15.97
N GLN A 89 4.33 0.38 15.59
CA GLN A 89 5.09 1.62 15.42
C GLN A 89 4.42 2.55 14.40
N THR A 90 3.92 2.01 13.28
CA THR A 90 3.22 2.81 12.27
C THR A 90 1.92 3.40 12.82
N ARG A 91 1.16 2.58 13.56
CA ARG A 91 -0.07 3.03 14.22
C ARG A 91 0.26 4.12 15.26
N LEU A 92 1.38 4.09 15.95
CA LEU A 92 1.75 5.12 16.94
C LEU A 92 2.40 6.38 16.33
N ARG A 93 2.53 6.49 15.00
CA ARG A 93 2.98 7.74 14.38
C ARG A 93 1.87 8.79 14.43
N SER A 94 2.21 9.95 14.99
CA SER A 94 1.28 11.08 15.06
C SER A 94 0.88 11.57 13.66
N THR A 95 -0.39 11.91 13.50
CA THR A 95 -0.94 12.60 12.32
C THR A 95 -0.74 14.12 12.38
N ASN A 96 -0.13 14.66 13.44
CA ASN A 96 -0.01 16.10 13.72
C ASN A 96 0.91 16.89 12.76
N GLY A 97 1.56 16.23 11.79
CA GLY A 97 2.42 16.90 10.81
C GLY A 97 1.67 17.51 9.63
N TYR A 98 0.34 17.41 9.58
CA TYR A 98 -0.46 17.97 8.48
C TYR A 98 -0.56 19.49 8.60
N HIS A 99 0.14 20.20 7.73
CA HIS A 99 -0.06 21.62 7.49
C HIS A 99 -0.77 21.79 6.13
N PRO A 100 -2.11 21.88 6.10
CA PRO A 100 -2.90 21.95 4.86
C PRO A 100 -2.47 23.11 3.94
N ASP A 101 -1.85 24.14 4.51
CA ASP A 101 -1.63 25.41 3.83
C ASP A 101 -0.29 25.51 3.07
N SER A 102 0.60 24.50 3.15
CA SER A 102 1.94 24.63 2.54
C SER A 102 2.02 24.13 1.10
N VAL A 103 1.25 23.11 0.70
CA VAL A 103 1.31 22.51 -0.64
C VAL A 103 -0.09 22.14 -1.17
N PRO A 104 -0.56 22.73 -2.28
CA PRO A 104 -1.84 22.37 -2.89
C PRO A 104 -1.93 20.87 -3.22
N LEU A 105 -3.09 20.27 -2.98
CA LEU A 105 -3.33 18.87 -3.34
C LEU A 105 -3.25 18.66 -4.87
N PHE A 106 -3.69 19.66 -5.64
CA PHE A 106 -3.68 19.63 -7.09
C PHE A 106 -2.99 20.84 -7.71
N ARG A 107 -2.25 20.60 -8.78
CA ARG A 107 -1.67 21.63 -9.66
C ARG A 107 -1.80 21.18 -11.10
N ASN A 108 -2.57 21.91 -11.91
CA ASN A 108 -2.80 21.57 -13.32
C ASN A 108 -3.20 20.09 -13.51
N ARG A 109 -4.11 19.58 -12.68
CA ARG A 109 -4.58 18.16 -12.68
C ARG A 109 -3.54 17.11 -12.26
N HIS A 110 -2.35 17.54 -11.81
CA HIS A 110 -1.37 16.67 -11.17
C HIS A 110 -1.61 16.65 -9.67
N VAL A 111 -1.32 15.51 -9.05
CA VAL A 111 -1.62 15.24 -7.65
C VAL A 111 -0.34 15.33 -6.85
N HIS A 112 -0.34 16.08 -5.75
CA HIS A 112 0.77 16.01 -4.81
C HIS A 112 0.60 14.77 -3.90
N ILE A 113 1.45 13.76 -4.10
CA ILE A 113 1.27 12.44 -3.45
C ILE A 113 1.50 12.52 -1.94
N GLY A 114 2.45 13.34 -1.49
CA GLY A 114 2.66 13.60 -0.06
C GLY A 114 1.39 14.16 0.60
N THR A 115 0.78 15.17 0.01
CA THR A 115 -0.45 15.81 0.52
C THR A 115 -1.62 14.83 0.50
N LEU A 116 -1.77 14.05 -0.57
CA LEU A 116 -2.83 13.06 -0.69
C LEU A 116 -2.74 11.96 0.39
N ILE A 117 -1.53 11.43 0.64
CA ILE A 117 -1.31 10.42 1.67
C ILE A 117 -1.61 10.97 3.07
N GLN A 118 -1.25 12.22 3.34
CA GLN A 118 -1.57 12.88 4.61
C GLN A 118 -3.07 13.09 4.78
N LEU A 119 -3.75 13.56 3.72
CA LEU A 119 -5.21 13.69 3.68
C LEU A 119 -5.88 12.35 4.03
N TRP A 120 -5.48 11.28 3.34
CA TRP A 120 -6.02 9.95 3.63
C TRP A 120 -5.78 9.55 5.09
N ARG A 121 -4.57 9.76 5.63
CA ARG A 121 -4.21 9.35 7.00
C ARG A 121 -5.05 10.07 8.05
N ARG A 122 -5.31 11.35 7.83
CA ARG A 122 -6.24 12.13 8.65
C ARG A 122 -7.65 11.55 8.57
N LEU A 123 -8.18 11.37 7.36
CA LEU A 123 -9.54 10.84 7.18
C LEU A 123 -9.72 9.44 7.79
N ALA A 124 -8.70 8.58 7.70
CA ALA A 124 -8.72 7.28 8.37
C ALA A 124 -8.75 7.41 9.89
N PHE A 125 -7.95 8.31 10.47
CA PHE A 125 -7.95 8.58 11.91
C PHE A 125 -9.32 9.10 12.40
N ASP A 126 -9.91 10.04 11.66
CA ASP A 126 -11.24 10.60 11.98
C ASP A 126 -12.31 9.50 11.87
N THR A 127 -12.24 8.66 10.84
CA THR A 127 -13.15 7.53 10.65
C THR A 127 -13.02 6.48 11.76
N GLU A 128 -11.80 6.14 12.19
CA GLU A 128 -11.58 5.25 13.33
C GLU A 128 -12.15 5.81 14.63
N THR A 129 -12.09 7.14 14.81
CA THR A 129 -12.65 7.81 15.98
C THR A 129 -14.16 7.74 15.97
N TRP A 130 -14.79 8.07 14.84
CA TRP A 130 -16.24 7.97 14.65
C TRP A 130 -16.75 6.53 14.80
N LEU A 131 -16.06 5.55 14.23
CA LEU A 131 -16.41 4.13 14.37
C LEU A 131 -16.33 3.67 15.83
N ALA A 132 -15.30 4.11 16.56
CA ALA A 132 -15.14 3.78 17.97
C ALA A 132 -16.26 4.37 18.85
N GLU A 133 -16.77 5.56 18.51
CA GLU A 133 -17.93 6.19 19.20
C GLU A 133 -19.22 5.39 18.99
N GLN A 134 -19.29 4.59 17.92
CA GLN A 134 -20.38 3.65 17.66
C GLN A 134 -20.16 2.25 18.25
N GLY A 135 -19.07 2.06 19.01
CA GLY A 135 -18.73 0.77 19.62
C GLY A 135 -17.99 -0.20 18.68
N HIS A 136 -17.51 0.27 17.52
CA HIS A 136 -16.72 -0.57 16.61
C HIS A 136 -15.23 -0.46 16.91
N GLU A 137 -14.61 -1.58 17.28
CA GLU A 137 -13.16 -1.66 17.41
C GLU A 137 -12.50 -1.82 16.05
N THR A 138 -11.70 -0.83 15.64
CA THR A 138 -10.99 -0.84 14.36
C THR A 138 -9.63 -0.15 14.44
N LEU A 139 -8.73 -0.58 13.56
CA LEU A 139 -7.46 0.05 13.22
C LEU A 139 -7.33 0.00 11.70
N LEU A 140 -7.32 1.16 11.07
CA LEU A 140 -7.20 1.34 9.63
C LEU A 140 -5.74 1.62 9.27
N ASP A 141 -5.25 0.87 8.30
CA ASP A 141 -3.93 1.06 7.70
C ASP A 141 -4.13 1.38 6.23
N ILE A 142 -3.59 2.50 5.78
CA ILE A 142 -3.94 3.07 4.49
C ILE A 142 -2.73 3.44 3.68
N GLY A 143 -2.89 3.33 2.37
CA GLY A 143 -1.85 3.71 1.44
C GLY A 143 -2.36 3.81 0.00
N PRO A 144 -1.54 4.41 -0.87
CA PRO A 144 -1.81 4.42 -2.29
C PRO A 144 -1.80 2.99 -2.84
N TRP A 145 -2.70 2.70 -3.77
CA TRP A 145 -2.77 1.42 -4.46
C TRP A 145 -2.76 1.64 -5.98
N GLY A 146 -1.70 1.18 -6.64
CA GLY A 146 -1.52 1.35 -8.09
C GLY A 146 -0.81 2.64 -8.50
N GLY A 147 -0.78 2.89 -9.80
CA GLY A 147 0.33 3.57 -10.48
C GLY A 147 0.57 5.06 -10.36
N PHE A 148 0.27 5.67 -9.21
CA PHE A 148 0.71 7.04 -8.89
C PHE A 148 2.09 7.09 -8.25
N ASN A 149 2.46 6.04 -7.54
CA ASN A 149 3.63 6.06 -6.66
C ASN A 149 4.95 6.12 -7.41
N PHE A 150 4.99 5.83 -8.71
CA PHE A 150 6.26 5.70 -9.42
C PHE A 150 6.53 6.86 -10.39
N VAL A 151 5.55 7.66 -10.77
CA VAL A 151 5.72 8.76 -11.73
C VAL A 151 5.59 10.10 -11.00
N VAL A 152 6.57 10.41 -10.14
CA VAL A 152 6.59 11.62 -9.31
C VAL A 152 7.76 12.51 -9.74
N ASP A 153 7.52 13.81 -9.89
CA ASP A 153 8.54 14.84 -10.06
C ASP A 153 9.20 15.17 -8.71
N ASP A 154 10.36 15.82 -8.76
CA ASP A 154 11.13 16.16 -7.55
C ASP A 154 10.36 17.07 -6.58
N ASP A 155 9.33 17.75 -7.07
CA ASP A 155 8.43 18.61 -6.29
C ASP A 155 7.23 17.86 -5.66
N GLY A 156 7.21 16.53 -5.75
CA GLY A 156 6.20 15.67 -5.13
C GLY A 156 4.88 15.56 -5.91
N TYR A 157 4.74 16.28 -7.02
CA TYR A 157 3.61 16.12 -7.93
C TYR A 157 3.82 14.94 -8.87
N THR A 158 2.73 14.30 -9.25
CA THR A 158 2.74 13.29 -10.30
C THR A 158 3.15 13.89 -11.63
N ARG A 159 3.88 13.17 -12.49
CA ARG A 159 4.22 13.65 -13.86
C ARG A 159 3.07 13.47 -14.86
N MET A 160 2.01 12.76 -14.45
CA MET A 160 0.82 12.52 -15.27
C MET A 160 -0.41 13.22 -14.67
N PRO A 161 -1.23 13.88 -15.50
CA PRO A 161 -2.55 14.35 -15.07
C PRO A 161 -3.45 13.16 -14.70
N PHE A 162 -4.24 13.31 -13.63
CA PHE A 162 -5.25 12.37 -13.10
C PHE A 162 -5.35 11.01 -13.81
N ALA A 163 -4.72 9.98 -13.27
CA ALA A 163 -4.85 8.63 -13.80
C ALA A 163 -4.97 7.60 -12.68
N ARG A 164 -6.12 7.59 -11.92
CA ARG A 164 -6.54 6.61 -10.85
C ARG A 164 -6.33 6.97 -9.35
N LEU A 165 -7.00 7.94 -8.73
CA LEU A 165 -6.85 8.19 -7.27
C LEU A 165 -7.31 6.98 -6.43
N THR A 166 -6.37 6.12 -6.05
CA THR A 166 -6.70 4.79 -5.54
C THR A 166 -6.11 4.56 -4.17
N LEU A 167 -7.01 4.27 -3.25
CA LEU A 167 -6.77 4.09 -1.83
C LEU A 167 -7.03 2.63 -1.47
N ALA A 168 -6.03 1.97 -0.91
CA ALA A 168 -6.20 0.71 -0.23
C ALA A 168 -6.28 0.95 1.28
N VAL A 169 -7.21 0.25 1.92
CA VAL A 169 -7.45 0.30 3.36
C VAL A 169 -7.43 -1.14 3.87
N GLY A 170 -6.35 -1.50 4.57
CA GLY A 170 -6.31 -2.69 5.40
C GLY A 170 -6.96 -2.41 6.75
N SER A 171 -7.60 -3.42 7.33
CA SER A 171 -8.30 -3.27 8.59
C SER A 171 -8.31 -4.56 9.42
N LEU A 172 -8.82 -4.46 10.64
CA LEU A 172 -9.04 -5.64 11.48
C LEU A 172 -10.21 -6.49 10.93
N PRO A 173 -10.22 -7.82 11.20
CA PRO A 173 -11.33 -8.70 10.81
C PRO A 173 -12.71 -8.27 11.34
N GLY A 174 -12.74 -7.54 12.45
CA GLY A 174 -13.95 -7.03 13.10
C GLY A 174 -14.48 -5.71 12.55
N THR A 175 -13.77 -5.05 11.63
CA THR A 175 -14.21 -3.78 11.04
C THR A 175 -15.56 -3.96 10.33
N PRO A 176 -16.58 -3.13 10.62
CA PRO A 176 -17.92 -3.31 10.06
C PRO A 176 -17.92 -3.02 8.56
N LEU A 177 -18.41 -3.98 7.78
CA LEU A 177 -18.51 -3.92 6.33
C LEU A 177 -19.71 -4.76 5.87
N ASP A 178 -20.52 -4.18 4.98
CA ASP A 178 -21.68 -4.82 4.34
C ASP A 178 -21.73 -4.49 2.84
N ASP A 179 -22.68 -5.09 2.12
CA ASP A 179 -22.82 -4.95 0.67
C ASP A 179 -23.19 -3.51 0.23
N ALA A 180 -23.67 -2.67 1.14
CA ALA A 180 -23.91 -1.24 0.92
C ALA A 180 -22.70 -0.35 1.31
N GLY A 181 -21.58 -0.97 1.65
CA GLY A 181 -20.34 -0.33 2.13
C GLY A 181 -20.24 -0.23 3.64
N GLY A 182 -21.35 -0.31 4.37
CA GLY A 182 -21.36 -0.21 5.82
C GLY A 182 -20.82 1.13 6.38
N PRO A 183 -20.63 1.19 7.70
CA PRO A 183 -20.33 2.44 8.41
C PRO A 183 -19.04 3.13 7.96
N PHE A 184 -18.00 2.36 7.60
CA PHE A 184 -16.74 2.93 7.11
C PHE A 184 -16.97 3.81 5.88
N PHE A 185 -17.63 3.27 4.85
CA PHE A 185 -17.82 3.98 3.60
C PHE A 185 -18.83 5.12 3.74
N GLN A 186 -19.84 4.97 4.62
CA GLN A 186 -20.81 6.02 4.96
C GLN A 186 -20.15 7.26 5.58
N HIS A 187 -19.06 7.09 6.33
CA HIS A 187 -18.35 8.21 6.96
C HIS A 187 -17.18 8.71 6.10
N LEU A 188 -16.29 7.81 5.66
CA LEU A 188 -15.06 8.21 4.97
C LEU A 188 -15.32 8.82 3.59
N LEU A 189 -16.24 8.26 2.80
CA LEU A 189 -16.42 8.72 1.41
C LEU A 189 -16.99 10.14 1.32
N PRO A 190 -18.02 10.54 2.08
CA PRO A 190 -18.49 11.92 2.05
C PRO A 190 -17.39 12.92 2.45
N CYS A 191 -16.62 12.63 3.49
CA CYS A 191 -15.51 13.47 3.91
C CYS A 191 -14.40 13.55 2.84
N TYR A 192 -14.04 12.40 2.26
CA TYR A 192 -13.04 12.36 1.19
C TYR A 192 -13.51 13.13 -0.06
N ARG A 193 -14.79 12.97 -0.43
CA ARG A 193 -15.41 13.73 -1.53
C ARG A 193 -15.34 15.23 -1.27
N ALA A 194 -15.71 15.68 -0.08
CA ALA A 194 -15.72 17.11 0.26
C ALA A 194 -14.32 17.74 0.13
N GLU A 195 -13.28 17.05 0.60
CA GLU A 195 -11.89 17.49 0.51
C GLU A 195 -11.39 17.56 -0.94
N LEU A 196 -11.73 16.56 -1.75
CA LEU A 196 -11.41 16.55 -3.18
C LEU A 196 -12.20 17.63 -3.95
N GLN A 197 -13.45 17.90 -3.58
CA GLN A 197 -14.27 18.97 -4.16
C GLN A 197 -13.71 20.35 -3.82
N ALA A 198 -13.31 20.57 -2.57
CA ALA A 198 -12.66 21.81 -2.14
C ALA A 198 -11.35 22.06 -2.91
N ALA A 199 -10.66 21.00 -3.32
CA ALA A 199 -9.48 21.06 -4.16
C ALA A 199 -9.77 21.16 -5.67
N GLY A 200 -11.06 21.21 -6.09
CA GLY A 200 -11.46 21.47 -7.49
C GLY A 200 -11.85 20.23 -8.31
N VAL A 201 -12.11 19.08 -7.69
CA VAL A 201 -12.61 17.87 -8.38
C VAL A 201 -14.14 17.89 -8.45
N HIS A 202 -14.70 17.71 -9.64
CA HIS A 202 -16.15 17.56 -9.83
C HIS A 202 -16.57 16.09 -9.70
N PHE A 203 -17.61 15.84 -8.88
CA PHE A 203 -18.14 14.50 -8.61
C PHE A 203 -19.59 14.39 -9.09
N PRO A 204 -19.96 13.38 -9.89
CA PRO A 204 -21.34 12.94 -10.01
C PRO A 204 -21.89 12.40 -8.69
N ASP A 205 -23.21 12.21 -8.62
CA ASP A 205 -23.90 11.95 -7.35
C ASP A 205 -23.78 10.53 -6.81
N GLN A 206 -23.38 9.55 -7.64
CA GLN A 206 -23.44 8.13 -7.28
C GLN A 206 -22.06 7.44 -7.28
N TRP A 207 -21.84 6.60 -6.26
CA TRP A 207 -20.71 5.67 -6.16
C TRP A 207 -21.17 4.26 -6.55
N GLN A 208 -20.30 3.50 -7.21
CA GLN A 208 -20.59 2.11 -7.57
C GLN A 208 -19.79 1.16 -6.68
N TRP A 209 -20.50 0.27 -5.98
CA TRP A 209 -19.92 -0.86 -5.26
C TRP A 209 -19.59 -1.98 -6.24
N GLN A 210 -18.35 -2.44 -6.25
CA GLN A 210 -17.87 -3.44 -7.19
C GLN A 210 -16.96 -4.46 -6.51
N PHE A 211 -16.91 -5.65 -7.11
CA PHE A 211 -16.02 -6.76 -6.76
C PHE A 211 -16.09 -7.18 -5.28
N PRO A 212 -17.29 -7.44 -4.72
CA PRO A 212 -17.37 -7.97 -3.36
C PRO A 212 -16.62 -9.31 -3.30
N LYS A 213 -15.68 -9.43 -2.36
CA LYS A 213 -15.03 -10.72 -2.06
C LYS A 213 -15.53 -11.21 -0.72
N ARG A 214 -15.86 -12.50 -0.63
CA ARG A 214 -16.35 -13.14 0.59
C ARG A 214 -15.30 -14.13 1.10
N ASP A 215 -15.21 -14.28 2.42
CA ASP A 215 -14.39 -15.30 3.03
C ASP A 215 -15.04 -16.69 2.93
N GLN A 216 -14.35 -17.71 3.45
CA GLN A 216 -14.83 -19.10 3.44
C GLN A 216 -16.16 -19.30 4.21
N THR A 217 -16.54 -18.36 5.08
CA THR A 217 -17.81 -18.39 5.82
C THR A 217 -18.93 -17.63 5.11
N GLY A 218 -18.66 -17.09 3.91
CA GLY A 218 -19.61 -16.30 3.13
C GLY A 218 -19.74 -14.83 3.58
N ARG A 219 -18.99 -14.41 4.60
CA ARG A 219 -19.03 -13.03 5.08
C ARG A 219 -18.19 -12.13 4.16
N LEU A 220 -18.67 -10.92 3.91
CA LEU A 220 -17.99 -9.95 3.04
C LEU A 220 -16.62 -9.56 3.61
N ALA A 221 -15.56 -9.90 2.89
CA ALA A 221 -14.16 -9.72 3.26
C ALA A 221 -13.52 -8.47 2.62
N GLU A 222 -13.94 -8.12 1.42
CA GLU A 222 -13.47 -6.92 0.74
C GLU A 222 -14.58 -6.29 -0.07
N LEU A 223 -14.54 -4.96 -0.14
CA LEU A 223 -15.42 -4.18 -1.00
C LEU A 223 -14.64 -3.00 -1.58
N SER A 224 -14.89 -2.71 -2.85
CA SER A 224 -14.38 -1.51 -3.50
C SER A 224 -15.51 -0.57 -3.89
N GLY A 225 -15.39 0.70 -3.53
CA GLY A 225 -16.14 1.80 -4.12
C GLY A 225 -15.34 2.42 -5.26
N THR A 226 -15.90 2.49 -6.46
CA THR A 226 -15.28 3.16 -7.61
C THR A 226 -16.15 4.31 -8.09
N HIS A 227 -15.49 5.40 -8.46
CA HIS A 227 -16.11 6.62 -8.94
C HIS A 227 -15.37 7.14 -10.16
N TYR A 228 -16.04 7.13 -11.31
CA TYR A 228 -15.49 7.65 -12.56
C TYR A 228 -15.68 9.16 -12.62
N LEU A 229 -14.60 9.90 -12.89
CA LEU A 229 -14.67 11.35 -13.04
C LEU A 229 -15.43 11.72 -14.33
N PRO A 230 -16.10 12.87 -14.42
CA PRO A 230 -16.86 13.27 -15.61
C PRO A 230 -16.06 13.22 -16.93
N GLU A 231 -14.75 13.50 -16.88
CA GLU A 231 -13.88 13.44 -18.07
C GLU A 231 -13.35 12.03 -18.38
N HIS A 232 -13.90 10.99 -17.74
CA HIS A 232 -13.52 9.60 -17.94
C HIS A 232 -13.86 9.14 -19.35
N THR A 233 -12.83 8.71 -20.08
CA THR A 233 -12.99 7.88 -21.28
C THR A 233 -12.34 6.53 -21.04
N TYR A 234 -12.72 5.51 -21.82
CA TYR A 234 -12.05 4.21 -21.77
C TYR A 234 -10.53 4.35 -21.95
N ASP A 235 -10.07 5.28 -22.79
CA ASP A 235 -8.65 5.54 -23.02
C ASP A 235 -7.94 6.34 -21.92
N ARG A 236 -8.66 7.15 -21.13
CA ARG A 236 -8.07 7.98 -20.07
C ARG A 236 -8.20 7.34 -18.70
N ARG A 237 -9.20 6.49 -18.51
CA ARG A 237 -9.57 5.79 -17.27
C ARG A 237 -9.30 6.60 -16.00
N THR A 238 -9.87 7.81 -15.93
CA THR A 238 -9.75 8.67 -14.75
C THR A 238 -10.83 8.31 -13.73
N PHE A 239 -10.44 7.79 -12.57
CA PHE A 239 -11.38 7.41 -11.51
C PHE A 239 -10.76 7.54 -10.12
N ILE A 240 -11.62 7.59 -9.11
CA ILE A 240 -11.28 7.42 -7.70
C ILE A 240 -11.72 6.02 -7.29
N LYS A 241 -10.88 5.28 -6.57
CA LYS A 241 -11.22 3.96 -6.06
C LYS A 241 -10.78 3.82 -4.62
N VAL A 242 -11.68 3.35 -3.77
CA VAL A 242 -11.39 3.06 -2.36
C VAL A 242 -11.71 1.59 -2.12
N ARG A 243 -10.70 0.79 -1.77
CA ARG A 243 -10.85 -0.63 -1.42
C ARG A 243 -10.61 -0.80 0.07
N LEU A 244 -11.62 -1.30 0.78
CA LEU A 244 -11.48 -1.78 2.15
C LEU A 244 -11.35 -3.31 2.12
N SER A 245 -10.31 -3.83 2.76
CA SER A 245 -10.11 -5.26 2.99
C SER A 245 -9.92 -5.51 4.47
N ARG A 246 -10.70 -6.44 5.02
CA ARG A 246 -10.46 -7.01 6.36
C ARG A 246 -9.68 -8.33 6.32
N SER A 247 -9.37 -8.81 5.12
CA SER A 247 -8.46 -9.95 4.91
C SER A 247 -7.00 -9.53 4.95
N CYS A 248 -6.72 -8.25 4.73
CA CYS A 248 -5.41 -7.64 4.85
C CYS A 248 -5.44 -6.60 5.97
N GLU A 249 -4.49 -6.63 6.90
CA GLU A 249 -4.37 -5.63 7.96
C GLU A 249 -3.65 -4.36 7.47
N THR A 250 -2.97 -4.41 6.33
CA THR A 250 -2.12 -3.33 5.81
C THR A 250 -2.36 -3.05 4.33
N ALA A 251 -2.10 -1.80 3.90
CA ALA A 251 -2.19 -1.43 2.49
C ALA A 251 -1.13 -2.14 1.63
N GLU A 252 0.04 -2.47 2.20
CA GLU A 252 1.08 -3.22 1.50
C GLU A 252 0.65 -4.65 1.16
N GLU A 253 -0.06 -5.34 2.06
CA GLU A 253 -0.61 -6.67 1.79
C GLU A 253 -1.58 -6.63 0.60
N ILE A 254 -2.50 -5.66 0.59
CA ILE A 254 -3.45 -5.45 -0.53
C ILE A 254 -2.69 -5.21 -1.83
N THR A 255 -1.67 -4.36 -1.79
CA THR A 255 -0.87 -3.99 -2.97
C THR A 255 -0.12 -5.18 -3.54
N LEU A 256 0.56 -5.96 -2.69
CA LEU A 256 1.31 -7.14 -3.13
C LEU A 256 0.39 -8.27 -3.60
N GLN A 257 -0.78 -8.44 -2.95
CA GLN A 257 -1.76 -9.45 -3.35
C GLN A 257 -2.25 -9.24 -4.79
N ASP A 258 -2.36 -7.99 -5.24
CA ASP A 258 -2.78 -7.67 -6.60
C ASP A 258 -1.63 -7.70 -7.62
N LEU A 259 -0.43 -7.23 -7.22
CA LEU A 259 0.69 -7.05 -8.14
C LEU A 259 1.53 -8.31 -8.37
N LEU A 260 1.61 -9.22 -7.38
CA LEU A 260 2.39 -10.45 -7.55
C LEU A 260 1.77 -11.41 -8.59
N PRO A 261 0.43 -11.62 -8.66
CA PRO A 261 -0.17 -12.42 -9.73
C PRO A 261 0.03 -11.82 -11.13
N LEU A 262 0.09 -10.48 -11.24
CA LEU A 262 0.47 -9.83 -12.49
C LEU A 262 1.90 -10.20 -12.88
N LEU A 263 2.86 -10.10 -11.96
CA LEU A 263 4.26 -10.48 -12.21
C LEU A 263 4.39 -11.95 -12.63
N GLU A 264 3.67 -12.85 -11.96
CA GLU A 264 3.58 -14.27 -12.31
C GLU A 264 3.07 -14.45 -13.74
N ARG A 265 1.96 -13.80 -14.10
CA ARG A 265 1.39 -13.86 -15.45
C ARG A 265 2.39 -13.36 -16.50
N LEU A 266 3.02 -12.20 -16.28
CA LEU A 266 4.00 -11.65 -17.23
C LEU A 266 5.21 -12.58 -17.39
N HIS A 267 5.69 -13.21 -16.32
CA HIS A 267 6.81 -14.15 -16.40
C HIS A 267 6.47 -15.40 -17.24
N PHE A 268 5.24 -15.91 -17.11
CA PHE A 268 4.80 -17.11 -17.81
C PHE A 268 4.14 -16.88 -19.17
N THR A 269 4.06 -15.63 -19.65
CA THR A 269 3.62 -15.35 -21.02
C THR A 269 4.63 -15.94 -22.01
N THR A 270 4.22 -17.00 -22.71
CA THR A 270 5.06 -17.71 -23.69
C THR A 270 4.96 -17.15 -25.11
N ASP A 271 3.85 -16.50 -25.45
CA ASP A 271 3.61 -15.89 -26.75
C ASP A 271 3.24 -14.40 -26.59
N TRP A 272 4.26 -13.56 -26.73
CA TRP A 272 4.10 -12.11 -26.67
C TRP A 272 3.49 -11.52 -27.93
N ASP A 273 3.57 -12.21 -29.07
CA ASP A 273 2.93 -11.74 -30.29
C ASP A 273 1.42 -11.87 -30.15
N LEU A 274 0.94 -13.03 -29.68
CA LEU A 274 -0.47 -13.28 -29.36
C LEU A 274 -1.00 -12.32 -28.28
N TYR A 275 -0.21 -12.06 -27.24
CA TYR A 275 -0.59 -11.09 -26.20
C TYR A 275 -0.88 -9.71 -26.80
N ARG A 276 -0.05 -9.24 -27.74
CA ARG A 276 -0.24 -7.93 -28.39
C ARG A 276 -1.48 -7.90 -29.29
N GLU A 277 -1.79 -9.01 -29.94
CA GLU A 277 -2.98 -9.11 -30.80
C GLU A 277 -4.28 -9.11 -30.00
N GLN A 278 -4.29 -9.74 -28.82
CA GLN A 278 -5.51 -9.94 -28.04
C GLN A 278 -5.75 -8.89 -26.94
N THR A 279 -4.70 -8.21 -26.48
CA THR A 279 -4.81 -7.26 -25.37
C THR A 279 -5.05 -5.85 -25.88
N GLN A 280 -6.15 -5.23 -25.44
CA GLN A 280 -6.45 -3.84 -25.78
C GLN A 280 -5.32 -2.91 -25.28
N PRO A 281 -4.92 -1.87 -26.03
CA PRO A 281 -3.81 -1.00 -25.66
C PRO A 281 -3.95 -0.36 -24.27
N VAL A 282 -5.17 -0.05 -23.83
CA VAL A 282 -5.39 0.49 -22.49
C VAL A 282 -5.05 -0.51 -21.38
N ASP A 283 -5.39 -1.79 -21.56
CA ASP A 283 -5.15 -2.82 -20.57
C ASP A 283 -3.65 -3.19 -20.55
N ALA A 284 -3.00 -3.21 -21.72
CA ALA A 284 -1.54 -3.36 -21.81
C ALA A 284 -0.77 -2.20 -21.15
N ARG A 285 -1.30 -0.96 -21.21
CA ARG A 285 -0.74 0.17 -20.45
C ARG A 285 -0.90 -0.02 -18.94
N PHE A 286 -1.98 -0.65 -18.49
CA PHE A 286 -2.15 -0.96 -17.07
C PHE A 286 -1.22 -2.06 -16.61
N ASP A 287 -1.05 -3.11 -17.40
CA ASP A 287 -0.08 -4.16 -17.11
C ASP A 287 1.33 -3.57 -16.95
N LEU A 288 1.74 -2.67 -17.86
CA LEU A 288 3.02 -1.96 -17.75
C LEU A 288 3.05 -1.05 -16.51
N GLN A 289 2.00 -0.27 -16.26
CA GLN A 289 1.91 0.64 -15.10
C GLN A 289 2.00 -0.11 -13.77
N ASP A 290 1.31 -1.23 -13.64
CA ASP A 290 1.27 -2.05 -12.43
C ASP A 290 2.60 -2.83 -12.26
N PHE A 291 3.23 -3.28 -13.34
CA PHE A 291 4.60 -3.83 -13.29
C PHE A 291 5.62 -2.81 -12.76
N LEU A 292 5.56 -1.56 -13.24
CA LEU A 292 6.46 -0.49 -12.76
C LEU A 292 6.12 -0.09 -11.31
N SER A 293 4.84 -0.11 -10.95
CA SER A 293 4.40 0.11 -9.56
C SER A 293 4.99 -0.93 -8.62
N LEU A 294 4.96 -2.21 -9.01
CA LEU A 294 5.56 -3.29 -8.23
C LEU A 294 7.05 -3.06 -8.03
N ASN A 295 7.78 -2.73 -9.10
CA ASN A 295 9.20 -2.42 -9.06
C ASN A 295 9.55 -1.31 -8.07
N HIS A 296 8.70 -0.30 -7.93
CA HIS A 296 8.89 0.77 -6.97
C HIS A 296 8.57 0.32 -5.54
N VAL A 297 7.41 -0.31 -5.34
CA VAL A 297 6.96 -0.83 -4.04
C VAL A 297 8.01 -1.77 -3.41
N VAL A 298 8.67 -2.59 -4.24
CA VAL A 298 9.63 -3.60 -3.79
C VAL A 298 11.09 -3.17 -3.87
N GLU A 299 11.40 -1.87 -3.99
CA GLU A 299 12.79 -1.37 -3.98
C GLU A 299 13.56 -1.72 -2.69
N GLY A 300 12.84 -1.98 -1.59
CA GLY A 300 13.43 -2.51 -0.37
C GLY A 300 13.99 -3.94 -0.51
N LEU A 301 13.70 -4.63 -1.62
CA LEU A 301 14.04 -6.03 -1.89
C LEU A 301 14.83 -6.20 -3.20
N TYR A 302 14.37 -5.54 -4.26
CA TYR A 302 14.98 -5.61 -5.60
C TYR A 302 15.52 -4.25 -5.99
N GLN A 303 16.85 -4.13 -6.03
CA GLN A 303 17.49 -2.96 -6.59
C GLN A 303 17.66 -3.13 -8.09
N ARG A 304 17.06 -2.22 -8.85
CA ARG A 304 17.16 -2.18 -10.30
C ARG A 304 18.59 -1.93 -10.73
N THR A 305 19.00 -2.56 -11.83
CA THR A 305 20.27 -2.26 -12.49
C THR A 305 20.24 -0.87 -13.11
N ALA A 306 21.41 -0.29 -13.42
CA ALA A 306 21.49 0.99 -14.13
C ALA A 306 20.82 0.98 -15.52
N LYS A 307 20.66 -0.20 -16.15
CA LYS A 307 19.94 -0.34 -17.42
C LYS A 307 18.42 -0.32 -17.19
N GLU A 308 17.94 -1.04 -16.18
CA GLU A 308 16.53 -1.06 -15.78
C GLU A 308 16.08 0.31 -15.28
N GLU A 309 16.92 1.03 -14.52
CA GLU A 309 16.62 2.38 -14.05
C GLU A 309 16.54 3.39 -15.20
N ARG A 310 17.41 3.29 -16.21
CA ARG A 310 17.30 4.12 -17.42
C ARG A 310 16.00 3.84 -18.18
N LEU A 311 15.70 2.56 -18.42
CA LEU A 311 14.47 2.16 -19.10
C LEU A 311 13.22 2.58 -18.32
N LEU A 312 13.24 2.46 -16.99
CA LEU A 312 12.18 2.95 -16.11
C LEU A 312 11.92 4.43 -16.34
N ASN A 313 12.97 5.26 -16.36
CA ASN A 313 12.84 6.70 -16.54
C ASN A 313 12.35 7.06 -17.96
N GLU A 314 12.83 6.38 -18.99
CA GLU A 314 12.29 6.52 -20.36
C GLU A 314 10.79 6.20 -20.43
N ILE A 315 10.37 5.11 -19.78
CA ILE A 315 8.95 4.73 -19.75
C ILE A 315 8.14 5.76 -18.97
N LYS A 316 8.61 6.21 -17.79
CA LYS A 316 7.95 7.28 -17.00
C LYS A 316 7.75 8.55 -17.82
N ASP A 317 8.72 8.92 -18.63
CA ASP A 317 8.60 10.08 -19.52
C ASP A 317 7.61 9.83 -20.66
N ALA A 318 7.59 8.63 -21.24
CA ALA A 318 6.60 8.25 -22.25
C ALA A 318 5.16 8.29 -21.70
N TYR A 319 4.97 8.01 -20.41
CA TYR A 319 3.69 8.12 -19.72
C TYR A 319 3.13 9.56 -19.67
N ARG A 320 3.93 10.59 -19.95
CA ARG A 320 3.43 11.97 -20.16
C ARG A 320 2.52 12.10 -21.40
N GLY A 321 2.54 11.14 -22.33
CA GLY A 321 1.55 11.08 -23.41
C GLY A 321 1.89 10.14 -24.56
N ALA A 322 3.18 9.95 -24.87
CA ALA A 322 3.64 9.14 -25.99
C ALA A 322 3.21 7.66 -25.89
N VAL A 323 3.11 7.13 -24.65
CA VAL A 323 2.68 5.75 -24.38
C VAL A 323 1.25 5.46 -24.86
N ARG A 324 0.46 6.49 -25.22
CA ARG A 324 -0.87 6.30 -25.82
C ARG A 324 -0.80 5.71 -27.23
N SER A 325 0.32 5.87 -27.94
CA SER A 325 0.54 5.20 -29.21
C SER A 325 0.78 3.70 -28.98
N PRO A 326 -0.02 2.81 -29.59
CA PRO A 326 0.18 1.36 -29.46
C PRO A 326 1.61 0.93 -29.82
N GLN A 327 2.19 1.53 -30.87
CA GLN A 327 3.56 1.23 -31.30
C GLN A 327 4.59 1.54 -30.20
N VAL A 328 4.43 2.67 -29.50
CA VAL A 328 5.32 3.07 -28.40
C VAL A 328 5.15 2.14 -27.20
N LEU A 329 3.90 1.87 -26.81
CA LEU A 329 3.56 0.98 -25.71
C LEU A 329 4.17 -0.42 -25.90
N TYR A 330 3.89 -1.06 -27.04
CA TYR A 330 4.33 -2.42 -27.28
C TYR A 330 5.85 -2.52 -27.50
N LYS A 331 6.50 -1.45 -27.99
CA LYS A 331 7.96 -1.37 -27.99
C LYS A 331 8.54 -1.39 -26.58
N TYR A 332 7.96 -0.64 -25.64
CA TYR A 332 8.42 -0.66 -24.25
C TYR A 332 8.16 -2.00 -23.57
N LEU A 333 6.99 -2.61 -23.79
CA LEU A 333 6.69 -3.96 -23.30
C LEU A 333 7.75 -4.96 -23.80
N ASP A 334 8.00 -5.01 -25.11
CA ASP A 334 9.02 -5.88 -25.71
C ASP A 334 10.42 -5.62 -25.12
N THR A 335 10.78 -4.36 -24.91
CA THR A 335 12.07 -3.99 -24.30
C THR A 335 12.18 -4.47 -22.85
N VAL A 336 11.13 -4.31 -22.05
CA VAL A 336 11.06 -4.79 -20.66
C VAL A 336 11.22 -6.31 -20.62
N ILE A 337 10.53 -7.04 -21.49
CA ILE A 337 10.58 -8.51 -21.56
C ILE A 337 11.97 -8.98 -21.98
N ARG A 338 12.48 -8.50 -23.12
CA ARG A 338 13.78 -8.91 -23.68
C ARG A 338 14.96 -8.55 -22.79
N SER A 339 14.81 -7.55 -21.92
CA SER A 339 15.84 -7.19 -20.95
C SER A 339 16.02 -8.22 -19.83
N GLY A 340 15.08 -9.16 -19.67
CA GLY A 340 15.05 -10.11 -18.56
C GLY A 340 14.53 -9.51 -17.24
N TRP A 341 14.08 -8.25 -17.25
CA TRP A 341 13.68 -7.53 -16.03
C TRP A 341 12.49 -8.19 -15.32
N VAL A 342 11.45 -8.60 -16.07
CA VAL A 342 10.30 -9.34 -15.51
C VAL A 342 10.75 -10.60 -14.78
N GLU A 343 11.62 -11.37 -15.41
CA GLU A 343 12.12 -12.63 -14.85
C GLU A 343 13.01 -12.39 -13.61
N ASN A 344 13.92 -11.42 -13.67
CA ASN A 344 14.79 -11.09 -12.55
C ASN A 344 13.97 -10.68 -11.31
N LEU A 345 12.94 -9.84 -11.52
CA LEU A 345 12.04 -9.43 -10.45
C LEU A 345 11.24 -10.62 -9.91
N TYR A 346 10.69 -11.48 -10.78
CA TYR A 346 9.96 -12.69 -10.39
C TYR A 346 10.80 -13.56 -9.44
N TRP A 347 12.04 -13.87 -9.81
CA TRP A 347 12.89 -14.71 -8.97
C TRP A 347 13.35 -14.02 -7.69
N ALA A 348 13.59 -12.70 -7.71
CA ALA A 348 13.87 -11.95 -6.49
C ALA A 348 12.71 -12.00 -5.50
N MET A 349 11.46 -11.87 -5.98
CA MET A 349 10.27 -11.98 -5.14
C MET A 349 10.05 -13.42 -4.64
N ALA A 350 10.30 -14.43 -5.48
CA ALA A 350 10.22 -15.84 -5.07
C ALA A 350 11.25 -16.18 -3.97
N GLU A 351 12.48 -15.70 -4.10
CA GLU A 351 13.52 -15.88 -3.08
C GLU A 351 13.17 -15.13 -1.79
N ALA A 352 12.71 -13.89 -1.89
CA ALA A 352 12.33 -13.09 -0.73
C ALA A 352 11.12 -13.67 0.02
N ALA A 353 10.10 -14.14 -0.70
CA ALA A 353 8.88 -14.67 -0.10
C ALA A 353 9.04 -16.12 0.39
N LEU A 354 9.73 -16.97 -0.38
CA LEU A 354 9.73 -18.42 -0.16
C LEU A 354 11.11 -19.02 0.09
N GLY A 355 12.19 -18.25 -0.05
CA GLY A 355 13.56 -18.78 -0.03
C GLY A 355 13.88 -19.69 -1.22
N VAL A 356 13.08 -19.65 -2.28
CA VAL A 356 13.26 -20.47 -3.49
C VAL A 356 14.24 -19.75 -4.42
N LYS A 357 15.36 -20.40 -4.72
CA LYS A 357 16.35 -19.87 -5.66
C LYS A 357 15.88 -20.00 -7.11
N ARG A 358 16.44 -19.17 -7.99
CA ARG A 358 16.15 -19.17 -9.42
C ARG A 358 16.23 -20.58 -10.02
N TYR A 359 15.16 -21.00 -10.69
CA TYR A 359 14.97 -22.32 -11.31
C TYR A 359 15.02 -23.54 -10.38
N GLN A 360 15.01 -23.35 -9.06
CA GLN A 360 14.98 -24.48 -8.12
C GLN A 360 13.67 -25.28 -8.24
N ARG A 361 12.55 -24.58 -8.41
CA ARG A 361 11.22 -25.15 -8.70
C ARG A 361 10.28 -24.07 -9.25
N ALA A 362 9.15 -24.49 -9.83
CA ALA A 362 8.07 -23.57 -10.15
C ALA A 362 7.48 -22.95 -8.87
N VAL A 363 7.09 -21.67 -8.95
CA VAL A 363 6.45 -20.92 -7.86
C VAL A 363 5.14 -20.31 -8.38
N SER A 364 4.09 -20.40 -7.59
CA SER A 364 2.86 -19.64 -7.85
C SER A 364 2.63 -18.62 -6.75
N PHE A 365 2.72 -17.34 -7.06
CA PHE A 365 2.44 -16.28 -6.09
C PHE A 365 0.98 -16.30 -5.67
N ASP A 366 0.06 -16.49 -6.61
CA ASP A 366 -1.38 -16.55 -6.31
C ASP A 366 -1.72 -17.65 -5.30
N ARG A 367 -1.17 -18.85 -5.48
CA ARG A 367 -1.47 -20.01 -4.62
C ARG A 367 -0.60 -20.09 -3.38
N GLU A 368 0.67 -19.71 -3.47
CA GLU A 368 1.64 -19.92 -2.40
C GLU A 368 1.88 -18.67 -1.57
N VAL A 369 1.81 -17.46 -2.11
CA VAL A 369 2.22 -16.24 -1.40
C VAL A 369 1.01 -15.39 -1.01
N CYS A 370 0.12 -15.09 -1.95
CA CYS A 370 -1.04 -14.23 -1.75
C CYS A 370 -2.00 -14.65 -0.62
N PRO A 371 -2.22 -15.95 -0.32
CA PRO A 371 -3.13 -16.32 0.77
C PRO A 371 -2.62 -15.85 2.13
N HIS A 372 -1.31 -15.87 2.34
CA HIS A 372 -0.63 -15.44 3.57
C HIS A 372 0.75 -14.90 3.22
N ILE A 373 0.81 -13.60 2.91
CA ILE A 373 2.06 -12.95 2.49
C ILE A 373 3.05 -12.96 3.66
N PRO A 374 4.26 -13.53 3.50
CA PRO A 374 5.18 -13.69 4.61
C PRO A 374 5.78 -12.36 5.06
N PRO A 375 5.98 -12.16 6.38
CA PRO A 375 6.65 -11.00 6.94
C PRO A 375 7.99 -10.64 6.26
N ARG A 376 8.76 -11.66 5.86
CA ARG A 376 10.04 -11.48 5.15
C ARG A 376 9.91 -10.65 3.87
N LEU A 377 8.76 -10.71 3.19
CA LEU A 377 8.46 -9.87 2.02
C LEU A 377 7.95 -8.48 2.45
N LEU A 378 7.06 -8.42 3.45
CA LEU A 378 6.36 -7.20 3.85
C LEU A 378 7.25 -6.19 4.60
N ILE A 379 8.12 -6.65 5.48
CA ILE A 379 8.98 -5.79 6.32
C ILE A 379 9.83 -4.81 5.47
N PRO A 380 10.63 -5.27 4.50
CA PRO A 380 11.44 -4.37 3.68
C PRO A 380 10.60 -3.45 2.80
N VAL A 381 9.48 -3.94 2.24
CA VAL A 381 8.52 -3.14 1.47
C VAL A 381 7.97 -1.99 2.29
N ARG A 382 7.42 -2.29 3.48
CA ARG A 382 6.85 -1.27 4.37
C ARG A 382 7.88 -0.25 4.82
N ARG A 383 9.10 -0.67 5.16
CA ARG A 383 10.19 0.26 5.53
C ARG A 383 10.61 1.14 4.36
N HIS A 384 10.65 0.62 3.13
CA HIS A 384 10.92 1.43 1.95
C HIS A 384 9.83 2.47 1.74
N LEU A 385 8.56 2.06 1.67
CA LEU A 385 7.43 2.97 1.44
C LEU A 385 7.29 4.03 2.54
N GLN A 386 7.53 3.67 3.80
CA GLN A 386 7.52 4.65 4.89
C GLN A 386 8.58 5.74 4.73
N ARG A 387 9.78 5.39 4.27
CA ARG A 387 10.84 6.36 3.97
C ARG A 387 10.50 7.20 2.75
N TYR A 388 10.02 6.54 1.70
CA TYR A 388 9.60 7.19 0.46
C TYR A 388 8.50 8.24 0.70
N HIS A 389 7.41 7.85 1.35
CA HIS A 389 6.30 8.75 1.66
C HIS A 389 6.69 9.89 2.61
N ALA A 390 7.63 9.65 3.54
CA ALA A 390 8.17 10.70 4.40
C ALA A 390 8.99 11.72 3.59
N GLY A 391 9.79 11.26 2.64
CA GLY A 391 10.53 12.13 1.71
C GLY A 391 9.59 13.02 0.89
N LEU A 392 8.58 12.43 0.25
CA LEU A 392 7.58 13.17 -0.53
C LEU A 392 6.81 14.21 0.29
N SER A 393 6.57 13.93 1.57
CA SER A 393 5.89 14.85 2.48
C SER A 393 6.74 16.06 2.88
N ALA A 394 8.07 15.97 2.77
CA ALA A 394 9.00 17.02 3.15
C ALA A 394 9.28 18.03 2.02
N VAL A 395 8.83 17.74 0.81
CA VAL A 395 9.05 18.59 -0.36
C VAL A 395 8.02 19.73 -0.34
N ALA A 396 8.50 20.96 -0.17
CA ALA A 396 7.71 22.17 -0.40
C ALA A 396 8.00 22.70 -1.81
N PRO A 397 7.00 23.18 -2.57
CA PRO A 397 7.26 23.84 -3.84
C PRO A 397 8.07 25.11 -3.60
N ALA A 398 9.03 25.40 -4.49
CA ALA A 398 9.66 26.71 -4.54
C ALA A 398 8.57 27.77 -4.77
N PRO A 399 8.64 28.95 -4.12
CA PRO A 399 7.68 30.02 -4.39
C PRO A 399 7.76 30.36 -5.87
N THR A 400 6.67 30.13 -6.61
CA THR A 400 6.51 30.62 -7.97
C THR A 400 6.55 32.15 -7.90
N GLU A 401 7.64 32.75 -8.39
CA GLU A 401 7.66 34.16 -8.73
C GLU A 401 6.50 34.42 -9.69
N VAL A 402 5.50 35.15 -9.19
CA VAL A 402 4.46 35.72 -10.02
C VAL A 402 5.11 36.90 -10.73
N THR A 403 5.63 36.69 -11.94
CA THR A 403 5.92 37.79 -12.85
C THR A 403 4.58 38.37 -13.30
N ALA A 404 4.29 39.59 -12.84
CA ALA A 404 3.14 40.40 -13.21
C ALA A 404 3.20 40.88 -14.66
#